data_AF-A0A382UMD2-F1
#
_entry.id   AF-A0A382UMD2-F1
#
_cell.length_a   1.000
_cell.length_b   1.000
_cell.length_c   1.000
_cell.angle_alpha   90.00
_cell.angle_beta   90.00
_cell.angle_gamma   90.00
#
_symmetry.space_group_name_H-M   'P 1'
#
loop_
_entity.id
_entity.type
_entity.pdbx_description
1 polymer ?
#
loop_
_entity_poly.entity_id
_entity_poly.type
_entity_poly.pdbx_seq_one_letter_code
_entity_poly.pdbx_strand_id
1 'polypeptide(L)'
;VVAPKGKDEDVRLMAALATFGVTSIVFFSVILLAPPIKVGPSEGELAPDFTAQAYNGVSWNDFRLSDLFNKSWEEGGDGNWILIQ
;
A
#
# COMPACT_ATOMS: atom_id res chain seq x y z
N VAL A 1 42.28 9.12 35.35
CA VAL A 1 40.98 9.82 35.47
C VAL A 1 39.92 8.86 34.92
N VAL A 2 39.05 8.33 35.78
CA VAL A 2 37.96 7.42 35.36
C VAL A 2 36.88 8.29 34.72
N ALA A 3 36.51 8.00 33.47
CA ALA A 3 35.42 8.71 32.81
C ALA A 3 34.11 8.52 33.60
N PRO A 4 33.29 9.57 33.78
CA PRO A 4 32.07 9.46 34.58
C PRO A 4 31.11 8.45 33.93
N LYS A 5 30.70 7.45 34.73
CA LYS A 5 29.74 6.42 34.34
C LYS A 5 28.42 7.08 33.94
N GLY A 6 27.91 6.79 32.74
CA GLY A 6 26.64 7.32 32.20
C GLY A 6 26.79 8.15 30.93
N LYS A 7 27.96 8.74 30.66
CA LYS A 7 28.13 9.62 29.48
C LYS A 7 27.92 8.89 28.14
N ASP A 8 28.33 7.63 28.05
CA ASP A 8 28.15 6.82 26.84
C ASP A 8 26.71 6.30 26.69
N GLU A 9 26.00 6.10 27.79
CA GLU A 9 24.59 5.69 27.80
C GLU A 9 23.68 6.84 27.37
N ASP A 10 23.93 8.05 27.87
CA ASP A 10 23.20 9.26 27.46
C ASP A 10 23.41 9.58 25.98
N VAL A 11 24.64 9.44 25.48
CA VAL A 11 24.94 9.63 24.05
C VAL A 11 24.18 8.63 23.18
N ARG A 12 24.12 7.36 23.60
CA ARG A 12 23.36 6.31 22.90
C ARG A 12 21.86 6.58 22.92
N LEU A 13 21.32 7.00 24.05
CA LEU A 13 19.91 7.34 24.19
C LEU A 13 19.54 8.54 23.31
N MET A 14 20.35 9.60 23.32
CA MET A 14 20.14 10.77 22.48
C MET A 14 20.26 10.44 21.00
N ALA A 15 21.24 9.61 20.61
CA ALA A 15 21.37 9.14 19.24
C ALA A 15 20.15 8.32 18.79
N ALA A 16 19.62 7.44 19.66
CA ALA A 16 18.43 6.66 19.38
C ALA A 16 17.19 7.57 19.22
N LEU A 17 17.00 8.53 20.12
CA LEU A 17 15.89 9.49 20.06
C LEU A 17 15.96 10.39 18.81
N ALA A 18 17.16 10.87 18.47
CA ALA A 18 17.36 11.66 17.24
C ALA A 18 17.04 10.83 15.99
N THR A 19 17.53 9.59 15.93
CA THR A 19 17.27 8.68 14.80
C THR A 19 15.79 8.37 14.68
N PHE A 20 15.13 8.07 15.80
CA PHE A 20 13.69 7.85 15.83
C PHE A 20 12.93 9.08 15.36
N GLY A 21 13.27 10.27 15.89
CA GLY A 21 12.63 11.53 15.50
C GLY A 21 12.74 11.82 14.01
N VAL A 22 13.94 11.69 13.43
CA VAL A 22 14.15 11.88 11.98
C VAL A 22 13.37 10.83 11.18
N THR A 23 13.43 9.56 11.57
CA THR A 23 12.71 8.48 10.88
C THR A 23 11.20 8.69 10.92
N SER A 24 10.66 9.09 12.08
CA SER A 24 9.24 9.41 12.23
C SER A 24 8.83 10.58 11.33
N ILE A 25 9.60 11.66 11.27
CA ILE A 25 9.30 12.81 10.40
C ILE A 25 9.25 12.36 8.93
N VAL A 26 10.21 11.56 8.48
CA VAL A 26 10.23 11.06 7.09
C VAL A 26 9.02 10.17 6.83
N PHE A 27 8.71 9.24 7.72
CA PHE A 27 7.58 8.34 7.58
C PHE A 27 6.23 9.09 7.50
N PHE A 28 6.00 10.04 8.41
CA PHE A 28 4.81 10.88 8.38
C PHE A 28 4.75 11.76 7.13
N SER A 29 5.90 12.28 6.69
CA SER A 29 5.98 13.08 5.46
C SER A 29 5.56 12.27 4.24
N VAL A 30 6.01 11.02 4.12
CA VAL A 30 5.61 10.12 3.02
C VAL A 30 4.10 9.87 3.04
N ILE A 31 3.51 9.59 4.20
CA ILE A 31 2.07 9.34 4.31
C ILE A 31 1.25 10.58 3.94
N LEU A 32 1.65 11.76 4.44
CA LEU A 32 0.90 13.00 4.22
C LEU A 32 1.02 13.54 2.79
N LEU A 33 2.17 13.29 2.14
CA LEU A 33 2.45 13.78 0.79
C LEU A 33 2.14 12.73 -0.29
N ALA A 34 1.83 11.49 0.09
CA ALA A 34 1.45 10.46 -0.87
C ALA A 34 0.22 10.93 -1.66
N PRO A 35 0.27 10.90 -3.00
CA PRO A 35 -0.90 11.24 -3.79
C PRO A 35 -2.03 10.26 -3.45
N PRO A 36 -3.29 10.73 -3.36
CA PRO A 36 -4.42 9.83 -3.17
C PRO A 36 -4.48 8.87 -4.36
N ILE A 37 -4.73 7.59 -4.07
CA ILE A 37 -4.96 6.58 -5.09
C ILE A 37 -6.22 7.00 -5.85
N LYS A 38 -6.08 7.27 -7.15
CA LYS A 38 -7.21 7.63 -8.00
C LYS A 38 -7.98 6.36 -8.37
N VAL A 39 -9.19 6.25 -7.85
CA VAL A 39 -10.13 5.16 -8.13
C VAL A 39 -11.34 5.78 -8.83
N GLY A 40 -11.67 5.30 -10.03
CA GLY A 40 -12.72 5.90 -10.81
C GLY A 40 -12.86 5.32 -12.22
N PRO A 41 -13.86 5.81 -12.99
CA PRO A 41 -14.17 5.30 -14.32
C PRO A 41 -13.27 5.89 -15.42
N SER A 42 -12.36 6.81 -15.09
CA SER A 42 -11.50 7.47 -16.09
C SER A 42 -10.32 6.58 -16.48
N GLU A 43 -9.86 6.71 -17.71
CA GLU A 43 -8.69 5.98 -18.20
C GLU A 43 -7.45 6.30 -17.35
N GLY A 44 -6.74 5.24 -16.91
CA GLY A 44 -5.59 5.34 -16.01
C GLY A 44 -5.92 5.39 -14.50
N GLU A 45 -7.20 5.39 -14.13
CA GLU A 45 -7.62 5.21 -12.74
C GLU A 45 -7.77 3.72 -12.40
N LEU A 46 -7.56 3.36 -11.14
CA LEU A 46 -7.82 1.99 -10.70
C LEU A 46 -9.33 1.75 -10.70
N ALA A 47 -9.75 0.61 -11.23
CA ALA A 47 -11.14 0.20 -11.19
C ALA A 47 -11.59 0.04 -9.72
N PRO A 48 -12.78 0.56 -9.35
CA PRO A 48 -13.33 0.34 -8.01
C PRO A 48 -13.63 -1.14 -7.82
N ASP A 49 -13.19 -1.70 -6.68
CA ASP A 49 -13.54 -3.06 -6.31
C ASP A 49 -15.04 -3.14 -5.98
N PHE A 50 -15.71 -4.16 -6.48
CA PHE A 50 -17.14 -4.40 -6.24
C PHE A 50 -17.41 -5.89 -6.07
N THR A 51 -18.47 -6.18 -5.32
CA THR A 51 -19.00 -7.52 -5.13
C THR A 51 -20.44 -7.56 -5.64
N ALA A 52 -20.76 -8.55 -6.47
CA ALA A 52 -22.09 -8.74 -7.03
C ALA A 52 -22.42 -10.22 -7.23
N GLN A 53 -23.70 -10.55 -7.37
CA GLN A 53 -24.12 -11.90 -7.76
C GLN A 53 -23.95 -12.07 -9.27
N ALA A 54 -23.17 -13.06 -9.68
CA ALA A 54 -22.96 -13.40 -11.08
C ALA A 54 -23.42 -14.83 -11.37
N TYR A 55 -24.05 -15.03 -12.53
CA TYR A 55 -24.48 -16.35 -12.99
C TYR A 55 -23.38 -17.00 -13.83
N ASN A 56 -22.87 -18.15 -13.40
CA ASN A 56 -21.77 -18.85 -14.08
C ASN A 56 -22.22 -19.94 -15.08
N GLY A 57 -23.51 -19.97 -15.43
CA GLY A 57 -24.10 -21.00 -16.29
C GLY A 57 -24.67 -22.21 -15.54
N VAL A 58 -24.39 -22.36 -14.24
CA VAL A 58 -24.92 -23.44 -13.39
C VAL A 58 -25.65 -22.87 -12.17
N SER A 59 -25.05 -21.91 -11.49
CA SER A 59 -25.61 -21.27 -10.30
C SER A 59 -25.23 -19.79 -10.20
N TRP A 60 -25.98 -19.06 -9.38
CA TRP A 60 -25.58 -17.75 -8.89
C TRP A 60 -24.45 -17.91 -7.88
N ASN A 61 -23.39 -17.12 -8.02
CA ASN A 61 -22.25 -17.10 -7.11
C ASN A 61 -21.85 -15.65 -6.84
N ASP A 62 -21.23 -15.42 -5.68
CA ASP A 62 -20.63 -14.13 -5.36
C ASP A 62 -19.38 -13.92 -6.23
N PHE A 63 -19.42 -12.86 -7.02
CA PHE A 63 -18.34 -12.37 -7.85
C PHE A 63 -17.69 -11.18 -7.16
N ARG A 64 -16.36 -11.15 -7.13
CA ARG A 64 -15.58 -9.99 -6.68
C ARG A 64 -14.54 -9.63 -7.74
N LEU A 65 -14.52 -8.36 -8.15
CA LEU A 65 -13.60 -7.89 -9.19
C LEU A 65 -12.13 -8.15 -8.83
N SER A 66 -11.76 -7.92 -7.56
CA SER A 66 -10.37 -8.11 -7.10
C SER A 66 -9.83 -9.52 -7.28
N ASP A 67 -10.69 -10.53 -7.36
CA ASP A 67 -10.26 -11.93 -7.48
C ASP A 67 -9.71 -12.24 -8.88
N LEU A 68 -10.02 -11.39 -9.87
CA LEU A 68 -9.50 -11.48 -11.23
C LEU A 68 -8.21 -10.69 -11.44
N PHE A 69 -7.76 -9.92 -10.45
CA PHE A 69 -6.54 -9.13 -10.57
C PHE A 69 -5.29 -10.01 -10.51
N ASN A 70 -4.53 -10.01 -11.60
CA ASN A 70 -3.19 -10.60 -11.62
C ASN A 70 -2.20 -9.63 -10.95
N LYS A 71 -1.87 -9.92 -9.69
CA LYS A 71 -0.92 -9.11 -8.89
C LYS A 71 0.53 -9.24 -9.33
N SER A 72 0.84 -10.22 -10.18
CA SER A 72 2.15 -10.47 -10.77
C SER A 72 2.18 -10.14 -12.27
N TRP A 73 1.27 -9.28 -12.73
CA TRP A 73 1.27 -8.84 -14.12
C TRP A 73 2.43 -7.86 -14.37
N GLU A 74 3.12 -8.04 -15.49
CA GLU A 74 4.24 -7.20 -15.93
C GLU A 74 3.90 -6.54 -17.28
N GLU A 75 4.49 -5.37 -17.50
CA GLU A 75 4.28 -4.58 -18.71
C GLU A 75 4.69 -5.38 -19.97
N GLY A 76 3.78 -5.49 -20.93
CA GLY A 76 3.95 -6.30 -22.15
C GLY A 76 3.39 -7.72 -22.06
N GLY A 77 2.85 -8.14 -20.91
CA GLY A 77 2.08 -9.38 -20.77
C GLY A 77 0.62 -9.26 -21.22
N ASP A 78 0.00 -10.40 -21.55
CA ASP A 78 -1.42 -10.44 -21.92
C ASP A 78 -2.32 -9.93 -20.79
N GLY A 79 -3.29 -9.09 -21.13
CA GLY A 79 -4.30 -8.56 -20.22
C GLY A 79 -5.61 -9.34 -20.28
N ASN A 80 -6.30 -9.45 -19.15
CA ASN A 80 -7.66 -9.99 -19.09
C ASN A 80 -8.69 -8.86 -19.22
N TRP A 81 -9.71 -9.09 -20.05
CA TRP A 81 -10.79 -8.15 -20.29
C TRP A 81 -12.11 -8.71 -19.77
N ILE A 82 -12.91 -7.86 -19.11
CA ILE A 82 -14.21 -8.23 -18.54
C ILE A 82 -15.25 -7.28 -19.13
N LEU A 83 -16.36 -7.84 -19.58
CA LEU A 83 -17.52 -7.09 -20.07
C LEU A 83 -18.60 -7.17 -19.00
N ILE A 84 -18.99 -6.02 -18.45
CA ILE A 84 -20.04 -5.90 -17.44
C ILE A 84 -21.30 -5.40 -18.16
N GLN A 85 -22.41 -6.13 -18.03
CA GLN A 85 -23.70 -5.79 -18.65
C GLN A 85 -24.82 -5.74 -17.61
#